data_AF-A0A9X2JIE8-F1
#
_entry.id   AF-A0A9X2JIE8-F1
#
_cell.length_a   1.000
_cell.length_b   1.000
_cell.length_c   1.000
_cell.angle_alpha   90.00
_cell.angle_beta   90.00
_cell.angle_gamma   90.00
#
_symmetry.space_group_name_H-M   'P 1'
#
loop_
_entity.id
_entity.type
_entity.pdbx_description
1 polymer ?
#
loop_
_entity_poly.entity_id
_entity_poly.type
_entity_poly.pdbx_seq_one_letter_code
_entity_poly.pdbx_strand_id
1 'polypeptide(L)'
;MKRFSKFILLLAALAAIALAIDYWNVTRKENLLSHAVSQIGGRNGSIPLWPLGTEYRITLTSLPTPDQLDQLRIANNMRGWVGIAFENCELAVDDVNRLRANLDRCHLFVVQDGKMSPLDAASTKRTNHPMQPSGDVGRFKVEDQSSPPADR
;
A
#
# COMPACT_ATOMS: atom_id res chain seq x y z
N MET A 1 49.45 22.41 19.63
CA MET A 1 48.08 22.96 19.46
C MET A 1 47.69 23.25 18.00
N LYS A 2 48.49 24.00 17.21
CA LYS A 2 48.15 24.34 15.80
C LYS A 2 47.88 23.15 14.86
N ARG A 3 48.56 22.01 15.03
CA ARG A 3 48.34 20.79 14.22
C ARG A 3 47.03 20.07 14.55
N PHE A 4 46.65 20.05 15.83
CA PHE A 4 45.41 19.42 16.30
C PHE A 4 44.17 20.18 15.82
N SER A 5 44.23 21.52 15.84
CA SER A 5 43.17 22.38 15.31
C SER A 5 42.95 22.17 13.80
N LYS A 6 44.01 22.04 13.00
CA LYS A 6 43.90 21.73 11.56
C LYS A 6 43.24 20.37 11.31
N PHE A 7 43.52 19.36 12.13
CA PHE A 7 42.91 18.04 12.02
C PHE A 7 41.41 18.07 12.36
N ILE A 8 41.02 18.77 13.43
CA ILE A 8 39.60 18.95 13.78
C ILE A 8 38.85 19.69 12.67
N LEU A 9 39.44 20.76 12.11
CA LEU A 9 38.85 21.48 10.97
C LEU A 9 38.67 20.58 9.75
N LEU A 10 39.65 19.74 9.44
CA LEU A 10 39.55 18.78 8.34
C LEU A 10 38.40 17.78 8.57
N LEU A 11 38.30 17.21 9.78
CA LEU A 11 37.21 16.29 10.13
C LEU A 11 35.85 16.96 10.06
N ALA A 12 35.72 18.18 10.57
CA ALA A 12 34.48 18.95 10.51
C ALA A 12 34.07 19.24 9.05
N ALA A 13 35.03 19.60 8.19
CA ALA A 13 34.78 19.82 6.77
C ALA A 13 34.32 18.54 6.06
N LEU A 14 34.96 17.40 6.32
CA LEU A 14 34.55 16.11 5.77
C LEU A 14 33.15 15.71 6.25
N ALA A 15 32.84 15.92 7.53
CA ALA A 15 31.51 15.68 8.08
C ALA A 15 30.44 16.57 7.40
N ALA A 16 30.73 17.87 7.21
CA ALA A 16 29.83 18.79 6.52
C ALA A 16 29.57 18.38 5.06
N ILE A 17 30.62 17.95 4.33
CA ILE A 17 30.48 17.45 2.96
C ILE A 17 29.61 16.19 2.92
N ALA A 18 29.84 15.23 3.83
CA ALA A 18 29.04 14.01 3.91
C ALA A 18 27.55 14.32 4.19
N LEU A 19 27.27 15.26 5.10
CA LEU A 19 25.91 15.72 5.39
C LEU A 19 25.25 16.41 4.19
N ALA A 20 26.00 17.22 3.42
CA ALA A 20 25.47 17.87 2.22
C ALA A 20 25.11 16.85 1.13
N ILE A 21 25.93 15.82 0.94
CA ILE A 21 25.67 14.72 0.00
C ILE A 21 24.42 13.92 0.45
N ASP A 22 24.30 13.61 1.75
CA ASP A 22 23.13 12.91 2.28
C ASP A 22 21.85 13.73 2.07
N TYR A 23 21.89 15.02 2.42
CA TYR A 23 20.76 15.93 2.23
C TYR A 23 20.32 16.02 0.75
N TRP A 24 21.28 16.12 -0.17
CA TRP A 24 21.00 16.15 -1.61
C TRP A 24 20.32 14.85 -2.07
N ASN A 25 20.81 13.70 -1.63
CA ASN A 25 20.25 12.41 -1.98
C ASN A 25 18.82 12.23 -1.45
N VAL A 26 18.56 12.68 -0.22
CA VAL A 26 17.20 12.68 0.36
C VAL A 26 16.28 13.56 -0.46
N THR A 27 16.66 14.83 -0.69
CA THR A 27 15.85 15.80 -1.43
C THR A 27 15.51 15.29 -2.84
N ARG A 28 16.48 14.67 -3.52
CA ARG A 28 16.26 14.08 -4.85
C ARG A 28 15.19 12.99 -4.82
N LYS A 29 15.25 12.08 -3.85
CA LYS A 29 14.27 10.99 -3.72
C LYS A 29 12.88 11.52 -3.36
N GLU A 30 12.81 12.51 -2.47
CA GLU A 30 11.55 13.17 -2.11
C GLU A 30 10.89 13.82 -3.33
N ASN A 31 11.67 14.52 -4.16
CA ASN A 31 11.16 15.12 -5.40
C ASN A 31 10.64 14.09 -6.40
N LEU A 32 11.38 12.99 -6.60
CA LEU A 32 10.96 11.90 -7.49
C LEU A 32 9.68 11.22 -6.99
N LEU A 33 9.59 10.96 -5.68
CA LEU A 33 8.39 10.41 -5.06
C LEU A 33 7.21 11.38 -5.20
N SER A 34 7.42 12.66 -4.92
CA SER A 34 6.39 13.69 -5.05
C SER A 34 5.86 13.77 -6.47
N HIS A 35 6.75 13.69 -7.46
CA HIS A 35 6.37 13.67 -8.87
C HIS A 35 5.53 12.43 -9.20
N ALA A 36 6.00 11.22 -8.84
CA ALA A 36 5.26 9.97 -9.07
C ALA A 36 3.86 9.99 -8.42
N VAL A 37 3.77 10.45 -7.17
CA VAL A 37 2.50 10.59 -6.45
C VAL A 37 1.56 11.56 -7.16
N SER A 38 2.07 12.72 -7.59
CA SER A 38 1.28 13.72 -8.29
C SER A 38 0.74 13.21 -9.64
N GLN A 39 1.50 12.38 -10.35
CA GLN A 39 1.08 11.77 -11.62
C GLN A 39 -0.07 10.77 -11.46
N ILE A 40 -0.22 10.18 -10.28
CA ILE A 40 -1.32 9.26 -9.93
C ILE A 40 -2.56 10.04 -9.41
N GLY A 41 -2.46 11.37 -9.30
CA GLY A 41 -3.49 12.21 -8.67
C GLY A 41 -3.46 12.15 -7.14
N GLY A 42 -2.36 11.64 -6.57
CA GLY A 42 -2.18 11.52 -5.14
C GLY A 42 -1.68 12.81 -4.48
N ARG A 43 -1.65 12.77 -3.15
CA ARG A 43 -1.10 13.81 -2.28
C ARG A 43 -0.03 13.20 -1.41
N ASN A 44 1.03 13.94 -1.13
CA ASN A 44 2.04 13.56 -0.16
C ASN A 44 2.11 14.58 0.97
N GLY A 45 2.50 14.10 2.14
CA GLY A 45 2.89 14.90 3.29
C GLY A 45 4.07 14.23 3.96
N SER A 46 4.91 15.02 4.61
CA SER A 46 6.02 14.50 5.41
C SER A 46 6.10 15.23 6.74
N ILE A 47 6.54 14.50 7.77
CA ILE A 47 6.97 15.06 9.05
C ILE A 47 8.49 14.91 9.08
N PRO A 48 9.25 15.90 8.59
CA PRO A 48 10.69 15.78 8.46
C PRO A 48 11.36 15.87 9.83
N LEU A 49 12.17 14.86 10.16
CA LEU A 49 13.08 14.89 11.30
C LEU A 49 14.48 14.51 10.82
N TRP A 50 15.03 15.17 9.80
CA TRP A 50 16.40 14.91 9.33
C TRP A 50 17.42 15.31 10.43
N PRO A 51 18.42 14.48 10.76
CA PRO A 51 18.81 13.21 10.15
C PRO A 51 18.26 11.97 10.91
N LEU A 52 17.27 12.10 11.78
CA LEU A 52 16.73 11.05 12.64
C LEU A 52 15.68 10.17 11.95
N GLY A 53 15.01 10.66 10.91
CA GLY A 53 14.04 9.92 10.09
C GLY A 53 12.90 10.80 9.61
N THR A 54 12.13 10.34 8.63
CA THR A 54 10.95 11.07 8.13
C THR A 54 9.77 10.11 8.08
N GLU A 55 8.62 10.58 8.55
CA GLU A 55 7.35 9.90 8.30
C GLU A 55 6.74 10.48 7.02
N TYR A 56 6.55 9.65 6.00
CA TYR A 56 5.88 10.01 4.75
C TYR A 56 4.47 9.46 4.75
N ARG A 57 3.51 10.31 4.42
CA ARG A 57 2.10 9.96 4.25
C ARG A 57 1.71 10.26 2.82
N ILE A 58 1.37 9.21 2.08
CA ILE A 58 0.94 9.29 0.69
C ILE A 58 -0.53 8.89 0.67
N THR A 59 -1.37 9.70 0.04
CA THR A 59 -2.78 9.38 -0.19
C THR A 59 -3.02 9.32 -1.69
N LEU A 60 -3.51 8.19 -2.17
CA LEU A 60 -3.85 7.97 -3.57
C LEU A 60 -5.37 7.83 -3.69
N THR A 61 -5.97 8.56 -4.62
CA THR A 61 -7.41 8.50 -4.91
C THR A 61 -7.75 7.57 -6.10
N SER A 62 -6.73 6.92 -6.66
CA SER A 62 -6.86 5.98 -7.77
C SER A 62 -5.85 4.83 -7.61
N LEU A 63 -6.13 3.69 -8.24
CA LEU A 63 -5.18 2.58 -8.28
C LEU A 63 -4.11 2.85 -9.34
N PRO A 64 -2.81 2.72 -9.00
CA PRO A 64 -1.75 2.92 -9.97
C PRO A 64 -1.78 1.83 -11.05
N THR A 65 -1.57 2.26 -12.30
CA THR A 65 -1.24 1.36 -13.42
C THR A 65 0.10 0.66 -13.15
N PRO A 66 0.44 -0.43 -13.86
CA PRO A 66 1.74 -1.09 -13.69
C PRO A 66 2.94 -0.13 -13.81
N ASP A 67 2.92 0.78 -14.78
CA ASP A 67 4.00 1.76 -14.98
C ASP A 67 4.07 2.79 -13.84
N GLN A 68 2.92 3.27 -13.38
CA GLN A 68 2.85 4.18 -12.22
C GLN A 68 3.30 3.49 -10.93
N LEU A 69 2.99 2.21 -10.79
CA LEU A 69 3.41 1.42 -9.64
C LEU A 69 4.92 1.26 -9.61
N ASP A 70 5.57 1.05 -10.76
CA ASP A 70 7.03 0.97 -10.84
C ASP A 70 7.69 2.28 -10.42
N GLN A 71 7.14 3.43 -10.83
CA GLN A 71 7.60 4.73 -10.36
C GLN A 71 7.42 4.90 -8.83
N LEU A 72 6.32 4.39 -8.29
CA LEU A 72 6.02 4.47 -6.85
C LEU A 72 6.96 3.60 -6.00
N ARG A 73 7.68 2.63 -6.58
CA ARG A 73 8.66 1.79 -5.86
C ARG A 73 9.81 2.59 -5.24
N ILE A 74 10.03 3.83 -5.67
CA ILE A 74 10.97 4.73 -5.00
C ILE A 74 10.60 4.92 -3.52
N ALA A 75 9.32 4.80 -3.15
CA ALA A 75 8.83 4.81 -1.78
C ALA A 75 9.56 3.78 -0.89
N ASN A 76 9.87 2.58 -1.41
CA ASN A 76 10.58 1.54 -0.67
C ASN A 76 12.03 1.92 -0.34
N ASN A 77 12.58 2.90 -1.05
CA ASN A 77 13.95 3.37 -0.90
C ASN A 77 14.05 4.66 -0.08
N MET A 78 12.91 5.16 0.42
CA MET A 78 12.85 6.29 1.33
C MET A 78 13.34 5.87 2.72
N ARG A 79 13.95 6.81 3.43
CA ARG A 79 14.40 6.60 4.80
C ARG A 79 13.29 6.93 5.77
N GLY A 80 13.03 6.03 6.72
CA GLY A 80 12.01 6.22 7.74
C GLY A 80 10.76 5.40 7.44
N TRP A 81 9.61 5.92 7.84
CA TRP A 81 8.33 5.23 7.74
C TRP A 81 7.54 5.79 6.57
N VAL A 82 7.07 4.93 5.66
CA VAL A 82 6.26 5.35 4.51
C VAL A 82 4.89 4.67 4.57
N GLY A 83 3.85 5.48 4.80
CA GLY A 83 2.46 5.05 4.75
C GLY A 83 1.81 5.46 3.43
N ILE A 84 1.14 4.51 2.77
CA ILE A 84 0.40 4.73 1.53
C ILE A 84 -1.05 4.36 1.77
N ALA A 85 -1.94 5.34 1.71
CA ALA A 85 -3.38 5.20 1.88
C ALA A 85 -4.08 5.28 0.53
N PHE A 86 -4.88 4.26 0.21
CA PHE A 86 -5.77 4.25 -0.94
C PHE A 86 -7.15 4.72 -0.50
N GLU A 87 -7.50 5.95 -0.85
CA GLU A 87 -8.73 6.62 -0.46
C GLU A 87 -9.84 6.36 -1.47
N ASN A 88 -10.94 5.77 -1.00
CA ASN A 88 -12.11 5.41 -1.80
C ASN A 88 -11.81 4.52 -3.02
N CYS A 89 -10.68 3.78 -2.99
CA CYS A 89 -10.33 2.80 -4.02
C CYS A 89 -10.99 1.45 -3.73
N GLU A 90 -11.61 0.87 -4.75
CA GLU A 90 -12.02 -0.53 -4.73
C GLU A 90 -10.84 -1.43 -5.10
N LEU A 91 -10.35 -2.18 -4.12
CA LEU A 91 -9.22 -3.09 -4.31
C LEU A 91 -9.71 -4.52 -4.51
N ALA A 92 -9.34 -5.12 -5.65
CA ALA A 92 -9.45 -6.56 -5.86
C ALA A 92 -8.31 -7.30 -5.15
N VAL A 93 -8.45 -8.62 -4.96
CA VAL A 93 -7.41 -9.46 -4.35
C VAL A 93 -6.11 -9.39 -5.15
N ASP A 94 -6.20 -9.36 -6.47
CA ASP A 94 -5.04 -9.25 -7.36
C ASP A 94 -4.32 -7.90 -7.23
N ASP A 95 -5.07 -6.81 -7.04
CA ASP A 95 -4.47 -5.50 -6.78
C ASP A 95 -3.74 -5.47 -5.45
N VAL A 96 -4.32 -6.06 -4.40
CA VAL A 96 -3.66 -6.17 -3.09
C VAL A 96 -2.34 -6.93 -3.22
N ASN A 97 -2.36 -8.07 -3.92
CA ASN A 97 -1.15 -8.88 -4.14
C ASN A 97 -0.09 -8.10 -4.93
N ARG A 98 -0.50 -7.43 -6.01
CA ARG A 98 0.38 -6.60 -6.84
C ARG A 98 0.99 -5.44 -6.05
N LEU A 99 0.19 -4.74 -5.25
CA LEU A 99 0.66 -3.64 -4.40
C LEU A 99 1.65 -4.13 -3.34
N ARG A 100 1.37 -5.24 -2.66
CA ARG A 100 2.30 -5.82 -1.67
C ARG A 100 3.61 -6.26 -2.28
N ALA A 101 3.58 -6.87 -3.46
CA ALA A 101 4.78 -7.33 -4.14
C ALA A 101 5.70 -6.17 -4.57
N ASN A 102 5.12 -5.00 -4.89
CA ASN A 102 5.88 -3.85 -5.37
C ASN A 102 6.20 -2.82 -4.28
N LEU A 103 5.43 -2.77 -3.19
CA LEU A 103 5.55 -1.79 -2.11
C LEU A 103 5.80 -2.49 -0.77
N ASP A 104 6.68 -3.49 -0.78
CA ASP A 104 6.98 -4.43 0.31
C ASP A 104 7.56 -3.75 1.57
N ARG A 105 8.18 -2.57 1.41
CA ARG A 105 8.73 -1.78 2.52
C ARG A 105 7.81 -0.65 2.98
N CYS A 106 6.64 -0.51 2.36
CA CYS A 106 5.66 0.51 2.69
C CYS A 106 4.53 -0.06 3.55
N HIS A 107 3.93 0.80 4.38
CA HIS A 107 2.74 0.47 5.15
C HIS A 107 1.51 0.85 4.32
N LEU A 108 0.75 -0.15 3.90
CA LEU A 108 -0.39 0.04 3.00
C LEU A 108 -1.70 0.09 3.80
N PHE A 109 -2.54 1.07 3.47
CA PHE A 109 -3.80 1.33 4.13
C PHE A 109 -4.91 1.58 3.11
N VAL A 110 -6.14 1.29 3.50
CA VAL A 110 -7.34 1.67 2.76
C VAL A 110 -8.14 2.64 3.61
N VAL A 111 -8.62 3.71 2.99
CA VAL A 111 -9.53 4.67 3.63
C VAL A 111 -10.88 4.57 2.94
N GLN A 112 -11.89 4.12 3.69
CA GLN A 112 -13.29 4.02 3.24
C GLN A 112 -14.15 4.76 4.25
N ASP A 113 -15.04 5.64 3.78
CA ASP A 113 -15.94 6.44 4.63
C ASP A 113 -15.20 7.20 5.75
N GLY A 114 -13.99 7.70 5.44
CA GLY A 114 -13.13 8.39 6.41
C GLY A 114 -12.45 7.48 7.45
N LYS A 115 -12.68 6.16 7.40
CA LYS A 115 -12.04 5.18 8.29
C LYS A 115 -10.84 4.54 7.62
N MET A 116 -9.66 4.72 8.23
CA MET A 116 -8.42 4.10 7.81
C MET A 116 -8.28 2.69 8.40
N SER A 117 -7.93 1.71 7.58
CA SER A 117 -7.65 0.33 8.00
C SER A 117 -6.41 -0.21 7.27
N PRO A 118 -5.59 -1.07 7.90
CA PRO A 118 -4.51 -1.75 7.20
C PRO A 118 -5.06 -2.51 5.99
N LEU A 119 -4.32 -2.53 4.88
CA LEU A 119 -4.72 -3.21 3.64
C LEU A 119 -5.11 -4.68 3.88
N ASP A 120 -4.43 -5.33 4.82
CA ASP A 120 -4.62 -6.73 5.20
C ASP A 120 -5.98 -6.98 5.87
N ALA A 121 -6.40 -6.07 6.74
CA ALA A 121 -7.69 -6.16 7.44
C ALA A 121 -8.88 -5.91 6.50
N ALA A 122 -8.67 -5.09 5.46
CA ALA A 122 -9.70 -4.78 4.46
C ALA A 122 -9.99 -5.98 3.53
N SER A 123 -8.96 -6.74 3.16
CA SER A 123 -9.08 -7.93 2.30
C SER A 123 -9.92 -9.04 2.97
N THR A 124 -9.64 -9.33 4.25
CA THR A 124 -10.37 -10.36 5.02
C THR A 124 -11.86 -10.03 5.21
N LYS A 125 -12.23 -8.75 5.24
CA LYS A 125 -13.64 -8.35 5.44
C LYS A 125 -14.49 -8.58 4.18
N ARG A 126 -13.90 -8.46 2.98
CA ARG A 126 -14.60 -8.71 1.70
C ARG A 126 -14.73 -10.21 1.36
N THR A 127 -13.79 -11.04 1.78
CA THR A 127 -13.86 -12.50 1.58
C THR A 127 -14.91 -13.19 2.46
N ASN A 128 -15.43 -12.50 3.48
CA ASN A 128 -16.39 -13.05 4.44
C ASN A 128 -17.87 -12.80 4.07
N HIS A 129 -18.19 -12.43 2.82
CA HIS A 129 -19.57 -12.58 2.37
C HIS A 129 -19.86 -14.09 2.21
N PRO A 130 -20.78 -14.67 3.00
CA PRO A 130 -21.15 -16.06 2.79
C PRO A 130 -21.73 -16.16 1.38
N MET A 131 -21.09 -16.94 0.51
CA MET A 131 -21.76 -17.49 -0.67
C MET A 131 -23.00 -18.20 -0.15
N GLN A 132 -24.16 -17.57 -0.29
CA GLN A 132 -25.43 -18.22 0.00
C GLN A 132 -25.55 -19.35 -1.04
N PRO A 133 -25.54 -20.64 -0.65
CA PRO A 133 -25.82 -21.69 -1.60
C PRO A 133 -27.27 -21.49 -2.04
N SER A 134 -27.47 -21.21 -3.33
CA SER A 134 -28.78 -21.16 -3.97
C SER A 134 -29.38 -22.56 -3.89
N GLY A 135 -30.11 -22.83 -2.81
CA GLY A 135 -30.80 -24.09 -2.59
C GLY A 135 -32.10 -24.12 -3.39
N ASP A 136 -32.03 -24.62 -4.60
CA ASP A 136 -33.19 -25.23 -5.27
C ASP A 136 -32.83 -26.68 -5.61
N VAL A 137 -32.92 -27.53 -4.58
CA VAL A 137 -32.91 -28.98 -4.76
C VAL A 137 -34.25 -29.35 -5.39
N GLY A 138 -34.22 -29.59 -6.71
CA GLY A 138 -35.33 -30.14 -7.46
C GLY A 138 -35.85 -31.41 -6.80
N ARG A 139 -36.99 -31.31 -6.11
CA ARG A 139 -37.71 -32.43 -5.52
C ARG A 139 -38.39 -33.20 -6.65
N PHE A 140 -37.72 -34.22 -7.15
CA PHE A 140 -38.30 -35.19 -8.07
C PHE A 140 -39.44 -35.93 -7.33
N LYS A 141 -40.69 -35.58 -7.65
CA LYS A 141 -41.88 -36.26 -7.13
C LYS A 141 -42.05 -37.52 -7.97
N VAL A 142 -41.61 -38.66 -7.43
CA VAL A 142 -41.93 -39.97 -7.98
C VAL A 142 -43.43 -40.18 -7.77
N GLU A 143 -44.18 -40.23 -8.85
CA GLU A 143 -45.61 -40.56 -8.85
C GLU A 143 -45.76 -42.03 -8.46
N ASP A 144 -46.54 -42.26 -7.42
CA ASP A 144 -46.87 -43.56 -6.87
C ASP A 144 -47.75 -44.32 -7.88
N GLN A 145 -47.21 -45.41 -8.41
CA GLN A 145 -47.83 -46.21 -9.46
C GLN A 145 -49.04 -46.97 -8.89
N SER A 146 -50.23 -46.70 -9.44
CA SER A 146 -51.47 -47.39 -9.10
C SER A 146 -51.36 -48.91 -9.28
N SER A 147 -51.79 -49.67 -8.28
CA SER A 147 -52.07 -51.11 -8.42
C SER A 147 -53.57 -51.35 -8.68
N PRO A 148 -53.93 -52.39 -9.47
CA PRO A 148 -55.25 -52.56 -10.11
C PRO A 148 -56.33 -53.13 -9.16
N PRO A 149 -57.63 -53.13 -9.56
CA PRO A 149 -58.72 -53.46 -8.66
C PRO A 149 -58.84 -54.97 -8.43
N ALA A 150 -59.15 -55.37 -7.20
CA ALA A 150 -59.67 -56.70 -6.93
C ALA A 150 -61.19 -56.68 -7.17
N ASP A 151 -61.59 -57.32 -8.27
CA ASP A 151 -62.98 -57.63 -8.60
C ASP A 151 -63.50 -58.77 -7.71
N ARG A 152 -64.72 -58.55 -7.18
CA ARG A 152 -65.75 -59.49 -6.69
C ARG A 152 -65.50 -60.40 -5.50
#